data_AF-A0A958H0K4-F1
#
_entry.id   AF-A0A958H0K4-F1
#
_cell.length_a   1.000
_cell.length_b   1.000
_cell.length_c   1.000
_cell.angle_alpha   90.00
_cell.angle_beta   90.00
_cell.angle_gamma   90.00
#
_symmetry.space_group_name_H-M   'P 1'
#
loop_
_entity.id
_entity.type
_entity.pdbx_description
1 polymer ?
#
loop_
_entity_poly.entity_id
_entity_poly.type
_entity_poly.pdbx_seq_one_letter_code
_entity_poly.pdbx_strand_id
1 'polypeptide(L)'
;MLSSIKQTKISTAIHYAHTHAETESFLLSDLARDTLLAHDVTLESFQQATGLADFYWETTYYQHPYHRRSLQQALAEAEGYLFFMHGWTGSRRIWEKLPIQLAVKNKRLVCFNLDVNGFGNSPFLEETPSAEQCSPAALISAVDHWLRAINLWPAQSAHETQPFYLFIGHSMSGAALFFKDITGWENENYGFYALAPALFCNDSQRRAFFKTMGLVGVNLPPSLNAIKNSLAPHVIEILGNGASPVVKNEHLRIYSQTTFGTIAQVIYALGVSADMPHRTDWSRFRVALGHKDKIVNLANTLDLLEELNFTSDQVKVMLGDHYFFSFGEDSPASHGQNRQCLIDDIQLFCRQLAPKAAKVDQNHYNNEYNVHKV
;
A
#
# COMPACT_ATOMS: atom_id res chain seq x y z
N MET A 1 -0.99 8.81 -25.06
CA MET A 1 -0.46 9.54 -23.87
C MET A 1 0.82 8.89 -23.33
N LEU A 2 0.96 7.56 -23.30
CA LEU A 2 2.20 6.86 -22.89
C LEU A 2 3.32 6.78 -23.96
N SER A 3 3.17 7.45 -25.10
CA SER A 3 4.11 7.38 -26.24
C SER A 3 5.38 8.23 -26.08
N SER A 4 5.54 8.98 -24.98
CA SER A 4 6.65 9.92 -24.79
C SER A 4 7.46 9.75 -23.51
N ILE A 5 7.36 8.61 -22.80
CA ILE A 5 8.39 8.24 -21.80
C ILE A 5 9.66 7.87 -22.58
N LYS A 6 10.41 8.88 -23.02
CA LYS A 6 11.70 8.72 -23.66
C LYS A 6 12.69 8.23 -22.61
N GLN A 7 13.30 7.09 -22.88
CA GLN A 7 14.47 6.52 -22.20
C GLN A 7 15.68 7.47 -22.23
N THR A 8 15.63 8.57 -21.48
CA THR A 8 16.75 9.51 -21.42
C THR A 8 17.14 9.79 -19.99
N LYS A 9 18.20 9.06 -19.58
CA LYS A 9 19.05 9.22 -18.39
C LYS A 9 18.51 8.68 -17.07
N ILE A 10 18.55 7.36 -16.95
CA ILE A 10 18.68 6.69 -15.64
C ILE A 10 20.13 6.22 -15.51
N SER A 11 20.99 7.06 -14.95
CA SER A 11 22.36 6.70 -14.56
C SER A 11 22.51 6.70 -13.04
N THR A 12 21.52 6.17 -12.33
CA THR A 12 21.53 5.95 -10.86
C THR A 12 20.56 4.85 -10.41
N ALA A 13 20.07 3.98 -11.30
CA ALA A 13 19.29 2.81 -10.87
C ALA A 13 20.21 1.76 -10.25
N ILE A 14 20.04 1.51 -8.95
CA ILE A 14 20.54 0.31 -8.31
C ILE A 14 19.66 -0.84 -8.80
N HIS A 15 20.09 -1.55 -9.83
CA HIS A 15 19.41 -2.73 -10.34
C HIS A 15 19.49 -3.88 -9.31
N TYR A 16 18.41 -4.13 -8.57
CA TYR A 16 18.20 -5.42 -7.93
C TYR A 16 17.50 -6.35 -8.93
N ALA A 17 18.28 -6.99 -9.80
CA ALA A 17 17.76 -8.06 -10.65
C ALA A 17 17.43 -9.28 -9.79
N HIS A 18 16.19 -9.38 -9.33
CA HIS A 18 15.57 -10.70 -9.25
C HIS A 18 15.31 -11.12 -10.69
N THR A 19 15.77 -12.30 -11.09
CA THR A 19 16.06 -12.67 -12.50
C THR A 19 14.95 -12.43 -13.52
N HIS A 20 13.72 -12.12 -13.12
CA HIS A 20 12.56 -11.96 -13.99
C HIS A 20 11.59 -10.83 -13.61
N ALA A 21 12.04 -9.78 -12.92
CA ALA A 21 11.21 -8.61 -12.65
C ALA A 21 11.97 -7.31 -12.90
N GLU A 22 11.24 -6.28 -13.32
CA GLU A 22 11.74 -4.91 -13.47
C GLU A 22 10.94 -4.00 -12.54
N THR A 23 11.63 -3.01 -11.96
CA THR A 23 11.03 -2.00 -11.08
C THR A 23 11.46 -0.62 -11.58
N GLU A 24 10.47 0.21 -11.90
CA GLU A 24 10.65 1.60 -12.32
C GLU A 24 10.14 2.54 -11.22
N SER A 25 10.76 3.71 -11.06
CA SER A 25 10.43 4.70 -10.02
C SER A 25 9.89 5.97 -10.64
N PHE A 26 8.86 6.55 -10.02
CA PHE A 26 8.16 7.70 -10.54
C PHE A 26 7.86 8.72 -9.45
N LEU A 27 7.82 9.97 -9.88
CA LEU A 27 7.38 11.11 -9.09
C LEU A 27 6.35 11.88 -9.92
N LEU A 28 5.25 12.30 -9.30
CA LEU A 28 4.15 12.94 -10.02
C LEU A 28 4.59 14.26 -10.67
N SER A 29 5.45 15.03 -10.00
CA SER A 29 6.00 16.27 -10.56
C SER A 29 6.87 16.08 -11.81
N ASP A 30 7.57 14.95 -11.93
CA ASP A 30 8.34 14.62 -13.13
C ASP A 30 7.40 14.31 -14.30
N LEU A 31 6.31 13.56 -14.07
CA LEU A 31 5.29 13.33 -15.09
C LEU A 31 4.57 14.63 -15.50
N ALA A 32 4.32 15.53 -14.55
CA ALA A 32 3.74 16.84 -14.82
C ALA A 32 4.62 17.66 -15.77
N ARG A 33 5.94 17.67 -15.54
CA ARG A 33 6.92 18.38 -16.36
C ARG A 33 6.99 17.84 -17.79
N ASP A 34 6.84 16.52 -17.92
CA ASP A 34 6.86 15.84 -19.21
C ASP A 34 5.50 15.87 -19.94
N THR A 35 4.51 16.59 -19.41
CA THR A 35 3.13 16.68 -19.96
C THR A 35 2.45 15.30 -20.08
N LEU A 36 2.79 14.40 -19.17
CA LEU A 36 2.30 13.02 -19.14
C LEU A 36 1.11 12.80 -18.19
N LEU A 37 0.67 13.83 -17.48
CA LEU A 37 -0.56 13.77 -16.69
C LEU A 37 -1.79 13.68 -17.60
N ALA A 38 -2.87 13.14 -17.04
CA ALA A 38 -4.20 13.22 -17.64
C ALA A 38 -4.51 14.69 -18.00
N HIS A 39 -5.18 14.88 -19.14
CA HIS A 39 -5.38 16.20 -19.75
C HIS A 39 -5.99 17.24 -18.77
N ASP A 40 -6.82 16.78 -17.83
CA ASP A 40 -7.57 17.65 -16.92
C ASP A 40 -7.00 17.65 -15.48
N VAL A 41 -5.81 17.10 -15.27
CA VAL A 41 -5.16 17.06 -13.94
C VAL A 41 -3.82 17.76 -14.00
N THR A 42 -3.62 18.74 -13.11
CA THR A 42 -2.35 19.42 -12.90
C THR A 42 -1.74 19.02 -11.56
N LEU A 43 -0.41 19.13 -11.43
CA LEU A 43 0.25 18.95 -10.13
C LEU A 43 -0.35 19.87 -9.05
N GLU A 44 -0.70 21.10 -9.41
CA GLU A 44 -1.34 22.06 -8.49
C GLU A 44 -2.72 21.58 -8.03
N SER A 45 -3.55 21.06 -8.93
CA SER A 45 -4.86 20.50 -8.55
C SER A 45 -4.73 19.30 -7.61
N PHE A 46 -3.71 18.46 -7.81
CA PHE A 46 -3.41 17.33 -6.93
C PHE A 46 -2.94 17.83 -5.55
N GLN A 47 -2.04 18.80 -5.53
CA GLN A 47 -1.52 19.45 -4.32
C GLN A 47 -2.64 20.10 -3.49
N GLN A 48 -3.53 20.85 -4.13
CA GLN A 48 -4.68 21.48 -3.48
C GLN A 48 -5.65 20.45 -2.89
N ALA A 49 -5.90 19.35 -3.60
CA ALA A 49 -6.84 18.32 -3.17
C ALA A 49 -6.30 17.45 -2.02
N THR A 50 -4.99 17.22 -1.98
CA THR A 50 -4.39 16.22 -1.07
C THR A 50 -3.53 16.83 0.04
N GLY A 51 -3.07 18.07 -0.13
CA GLY A 51 -2.06 18.69 0.72
C GLY A 51 -0.65 18.11 0.54
N LEU A 52 -0.46 17.10 -0.33
CA LEU A 52 0.84 16.53 -0.64
C LEU A 52 1.58 17.41 -1.64
N ALA A 53 2.86 17.68 -1.39
CA ALA A 53 3.71 18.41 -2.32
C ALA A 53 4.01 17.58 -3.58
N ASP A 54 4.08 16.25 -3.43
CA ASP A 54 4.31 15.30 -4.51
C ASP A 54 3.78 13.91 -4.16
N PHE A 55 3.78 13.00 -5.15
CA PHE A 55 3.40 11.61 -4.96
C PHE A 55 4.39 10.69 -5.67
N TYR A 56 5.05 9.82 -4.89
CA TYR A 56 6.06 8.88 -5.36
C TYR A 56 5.55 7.44 -5.34
N TRP A 57 5.92 6.68 -6.37
CA TRP A 57 5.70 5.22 -6.38
C TRP A 57 6.79 4.48 -7.15
N GLU A 58 6.86 3.18 -6.88
CA GLU A 58 7.60 2.22 -7.71
C GLU A 58 6.63 1.26 -8.40
N THR A 59 6.83 1.02 -9.69
CA THR A 59 6.04 0.06 -10.47
C THR A 59 6.88 -1.17 -10.74
N THR A 60 6.44 -2.34 -10.28
CA THR A 60 7.11 -3.63 -10.46
C THR A 60 6.28 -4.53 -11.37
N TYR A 61 6.91 -5.10 -12.39
CA TYR A 61 6.26 -6.01 -13.34
C TYR A 61 7.21 -7.14 -13.78
N TYR A 62 6.63 -8.21 -14.31
CA TYR A 62 7.42 -9.35 -14.82
C TYR A 62 8.20 -8.96 -16.08
N GLN A 63 9.46 -9.37 -16.12
CA GLN A 63 10.37 -9.15 -17.22
C GLN A 63 10.90 -10.50 -17.74
N HIS A 64 10.51 -10.86 -18.97
CA HIS A 64 10.91 -12.13 -19.58
C HIS A 64 12.44 -12.16 -19.82
N PRO A 65 13.14 -13.30 -19.63
CA PRO A 65 14.60 -13.39 -19.83
C PRO A 65 15.05 -13.03 -21.25
N TYR A 66 14.22 -13.37 -22.24
CA TYR A 66 14.59 -13.29 -23.65
C TYR A 66 13.94 -12.14 -24.40
N HIS A 67 12.97 -11.45 -23.79
CA HIS A 67 12.21 -10.37 -24.42
C HIS A 67 11.99 -9.23 -23.44
N ARG A 68 12.58 -8.06 -23.72
CA ARG A 68 12.33 -6.84 -22.94
C ARG A 68 10.93 -6.32 -23.21
N ARG A 69 10.16 -6.14 -22.13
CA ARG A 69 8.82 -5.57 -22.15
C ARG A 69 8.90 -4.18 -21.52
N SER A 70 8.44 -3.15 -22.22
CA SER A 70 8.33 -1.82 -21.60
C SER A 70 7.21 -1.80 -20.57
N LEU A 71 7.26 -0.86 -19.61
CA LEU A 71 6.13 -0.65 -18.70
C LEU A 71 4.80 -0.42 -19.44
N GLN A 72 4.82 0.30 -20.58
CA GLN A 72 3.62 0.51 -21.38
C GLN A 72 3.02 -0.82 -21.87
N GLN A 73 3.85 -1.73 -22.36
CA GLN A 73 3.39 -3.07 -22.77
C GLN A 73 2.90 -3.87 -21.56
N ALA A 74 3.60 -3.78 -20.43
CA ALA A 74 3.18 -4.46 -19.19
C ALA A 74 1.80 -3.99 -18.71
N LEU A 75 1.52 -2.69 -18.77
CA LEU A 75 0.21 -2.11 -18.45
C LEU A 75 -0.85 -2.55 -19.46
N ALA A 76 -0.56 -2.47 -20.77
CA ALA A 76 -1.49 -2.86 -21.84
C ALA A 76 -1.96 -4.33 -21.72
N GLU A 77 -1.05 -5.22 -21.31
CA GLU A 77 -1.29 -6.66 -21.18
C GLU A 77 -1.81 -7.09 -19.80
N ALA A 78 -1.87 -6.18 -18.83
CA ALA A 78 -2.16 -6.50 -17.44
C ALA A 78 -3.56 -7.10 -17.26
N GLU A 79 -3.65 -8.17 -16.47
CA GLU A 79 -4.92 -8.71 -15.96
C GLU A 79 -5.38 -7.96 -14.70
N GLY A 80 -4.44 -7.37 -13.97
CA GLY A 80 -4.76 -6.58 -12.79
C GLY A 80 -3.60 -5.79 -12.22
N TYR A 81 -3.99 -4.78 -11.45
CA TYR A 81 -3.13 -3.81 -10.78
C TYR A 81 -3.19 -4.02 -9.27
N LEU A 82 -2.03 -4.10 -8.62
CA LEU A 82 -1.91 -4.28 -7.18
C LEU A 82 -1.29 -3.03 -6.56
N PHE A 83 -1.97 -2.38 -5.62
CA PHE A 83 -1.52 -1.14 -5.00
C PHE A 83 -1.11 -1.38 -3.55
N PHE A 84 0.19 -1.37 -3.29
CA PHE A 84 0.79 -1.60 -1.98
C PHE A 84 0.98 -0.28 -1.23
N MET A 85 0.30 -0.13 -0.09
CA MET A 85 0.21 1.10 0.68
C MET A 85 0.70 0.89 2.12
N HIS A 86 1.80 1.55 2.50
CA HIS A 86 2.46 1.30 3.79
C HIS A 86 1.79 2.00 4.98
N GLY A 87 2.16 1.58 6.20
CA GLY A 87 1.70 2.18 7.46
C GLY A 87 2.41 3.47 7.88
N TRP A 88 2.09 3.96 9.08
CA TRP A 88 2.75 5.12 9.69
C TRP A 88 4.28 4.94 9.77
N THR A 89 5.05 5.96 9.39
CA THR A 89 6.52 5.96 9.33
C THR A 89 7.15 4.89 8.44
N GLY A 90 6.37 4.25 7.56
CA GLY A 90 6.88 3.33 6.55
C GLY A 90 7.22 4.03 5.24
N SER A 91 7.61 3.22 4.26
CA SER A 91 7.64 3.58 2.84
C SER A 91 7.27 2.34 2.02
N ARG A 92 7.23 2.46 0.70
CA ARG A 92 7.18 1.34 -0.25
C ARG A 92 8.13 0.17 0.07
N ARG A 93 9.27 0.43 0.73
CA ARG A 93 10.30 -0.58 1.03
C ARG A 93 9.88 -1.58 2.11
N ILE A 94 8.85 -1.29 2.91
CA ILE A 94 8.36 -2.24 3.93
C ILE A 94 7.84 -3.55 3.31
N TRP A 95 7.47 -3.50 2.02
CA TRP A 95 6.97 -4.65 1.28
C TRP A 95 8.08 -5.61 0.85
N GLU A 96 9.34 -5.21 0.99
CA GLU A 96 10.53 -6.00 0.67
C GLU A 96 10.39 -6.61 -0.75
N LYS A 97 10.49 -7.94 -0.88
CA LYS A 97 10.39 -8.65 -2.17
C LYS A 97 8.98 -9.10 -2.54
N LEU A 98 7.96 -8.75 -1.76
CA LEU A 98 6.60 -9.29 -1.94
C LEU A 98 5.99 -8.91 -3.30
N PRO A 99 6.09 -7.66 -3.78
CA PRO A 99 5.61 -7.27 -5.11
C PRO A 99 6.32 -8.05 -6.22
N ILE A 100 7.64 -8.23 -6.10
CA ILE A 100 8.46 -9.00 -7.05
C ILE A 100 8.00 -10.46 -7.09
N GLN A 101 7.79 -11.07 -5.93
CA GLN A 101 7.32 -12.45 -5.83
C GLN A 101 5.94 -12.64 -6.50
N LEU A 102 5.04 -11.67 -6.35
CA LEU A 102 3.72 -11.69 -6.99
C LEU A 102 3.80 -11.49 -8.51
N ALA A 103 4.58 -10.50 -8.97
CA ALA A 103 4.80 -10.25 -10.40
C ALA A 103 5.44 -11.46 -11.10
N VAL A 104 6.39 -12.14 -10.45
CA VAL A 104 7.01 -13.36 -11.01
C VAL A 104 6.04 -14.54 -11.05
N LYS A 105 5.18 -14.71 -10.03
CA LYS A 105 4.22 -15.81 -9.99
C LYS A 105 3.01 -15.59 -10.90
N ASN A 106 2.61 -14.35 -11.16
CA ASN A 106 1.61 -14.01 -12.18
C ASN A 106 2.14 -12.86 -13.06
N LYS A 107 2.60 -13.25 -14.25
CA LYS A 107 3.32 -12.39 -15.22
C LYS A 107 2.47 -11.23 -15.77
N ARG A 108 1.15 -11.30 -15.60
CA ARG A 108 0.17 -10.29 -16.03
C ARG A 108 -0.29 -9.39 -14.88
N LEU A 109 0.34 -9.46 -13.71
CA LEU A 109 0.16 -8.46 -12.67
C LEU A 109 1.18 -7.33 -12.80
N VAL A 110 0.73 -6.12 -12.53
CA VAL A 110 1.58 -4.96 -12.32
C VAL A 110 1.36 -4.46 -10.89
N CYS A 111 2.45 -4.33 -10.14
CA CYS A 111 2.41 -3.92 -8.73
C CYS A 111 2.89 -2.47 -8.60
N PHE A 112 2.14 -1.63 -7.92
CA PHE A 112 2.46 -0.25 -7.59
C PHE A 112 2.72 -0.16 -6.09
N ASN A 113 3.93 0.24 -5.73
CA ASN A 113 4.35 0.43 -4.35
C ASN A 113 4.40 1.91 -4.03
N LEU A 114 3.42 2.38 -3.26
CA LEU A 114 3.16 3.79 -3.06
C LEU A 114 3.84 4.29 -1.78
N ASP A 115 4.52 5.44 -1.86
CA ASP A 115 4.86 6.23 -0.68
C ASP A 115 3.65 7.14 -0.39
N VAL A 116 3.06 7.03 0.80
CA VAL A 116 1.76 7.64 1.13
C VAL A 116 1.80 8.45 2.42
N ASN A 117 0.86 9.38 2.53
CA ASN A 117 0.53 10.12 3.75
C ASN A 117 1.70 10.90 4.37
N GLY A 118 2.50 11.59 3.56
CA GLY A 118 3.59 12.45 4.04
C GLY A 118 4.91 11.73 4.30
N PHE A 119 4.98 10.42 4.06
CA PHE A 119 6.20 9.63 4.30
C PHE A 119 6.89 9.25 2.99
N GLY A 120 8.13 8.78 3.11
CA GLY A 120 8.96 8.45 1.96
C GLY A 120 9.23 9.68 1.11
N ASN A 121 9.00 9.54 -0.19
CA ASN A 121 9.19 10.61 -1.17
C ASN A 121 7.88 11.34 -1.52
N SER A 122 6.83 11.21 -0.71
CA SER A 122 5.54 11.91 -0.89
C SER A 122 5.26 12.87 0.28
N PRO A 123 6.05 13.94 0.47
CA PRO A 123 5.90 14.84 1.61
C PRO A 123 4.63 15.70 1.49
N PHE A 124 4.12 16.19 2.63
CA PHE A 124 3.13 17.27 2.65
C PHE A 124 3.74 18.61 2.23
N LEU A 125 2.90 19.53 1.74
CA LEU A 125 3.28 20.93 1.49
C LEU A 125 3.69 21.64 2.78
N GLU A 126 2.93 21.38 3.85
CA GLU A 126 3.17 21.93 5.18
C GLU A 126 3.97 20.96 6.04
N GLU A 127 4.88 21.47 6.87
CA GLU A 127 5.65 20.62 7.79
C GLU A 127 4.75 19.92 8.82
N THR A 128 3.63 20.55 9.16
CA THR A 128 2.57 20.04 10.02
C THR A 128 1.25 20.13 9.24
N PRO A 129 0.83 19.07 8.53
CA PRO A 129 -0.46 19.08 7.83
C PRO A 129 -1.62 19.22 8.82
N SER A 130 -2.84 19.44 8.32
CA SER A 130 -4.03 19.32 9.16
C SER A 130 -4.35 17.84 9.46
N ALA A 131 -5.14 17.56 10.50
CA ALA A 131 -5.54 16.19 10.83
C ALA A 131 -6.37 15.57 9.70
N GLU A 132 -7.19 16.39 9.05
CA GLU A 132 -8.04 16.02 7.94
C GLU A 132 -7.19 15.58 6.75
N GLN A 133 -6.13 16.33 6.41
CA GLN A 133 -5.21 16.05 5.31
C GLN A 133 -4.40 14.75 5.47
N CYS A 134 -4.16 14.31 6.71
CA CYS A 134 -3.34 13.13 6.99
C CYS A 134 -4.11 11.97 7.64
N SER A 135 -5.45 12.02 7.61
CA SER A 135 -6.35 10.96 8.09
C SER A 135 -6.33 9.73 7.17
N PRO A 136 -6.77 8.55 7.64
CA PRO A 136 -6.96 7.39 6.77
C PRO A 136 -7.87 7.66 5.55
N ALA A 137 -8.92 8.47 5.72
CA ALA A 137 -9.80 8.86 4.62
C ALA A 137 -9.09 9.76 3.59
N ALA A 138 -8.31 10.74 4.04
CA ALA A 138 -7.53 11.57 3.12
C ALA A 138 -6.42 10.78 2.41
N LEU A 139 -5.81 9.81 3.09
CA LEU A 139 -4.80 8.93 2.50
C LEU A 139 -5.35 8.20 1.27
N ILE A 140 -6.49 7.52 1.39
CA ILE A 140 -7.07 6.80 0.25
C ILE A 140 -7.61 7.75 -0.82
N SER A 141 -8.14 8.92 -0.42
CA SER A 141 -8.52 9.98 -1.34
C SER A 141 -7.33 10.47 -2.18
N ALA A 142 -6.15 10.63 -1.58
CA ALA A 142 -4.94 11.02 -2.30
C ALA A 142 -4.52 9.96 -3.33
N VAL A 143 -4.67 8.68 -3.02
CA VAL A 143 -4.45 7.58 -3.98
C VAL A 143 -5.44 7.67 -5.14
N ASP A 144 -6.71 7.96 -4.88
CA ASP A 144 -7.71 8.12 -5.95
C ASP A 144 -7.43 9.34 -6.85
N HIS A 145 -6.96 10.45 -6.28
CA HIS A 145 -6.50 11.61 -7.07
C HIS A 145 -5.27 11.26 -7.91
N TRP A 146 -4.32 10.50 -7.37
CA TRP A 146 -3.16 10.02 -8.11
C TRP A 146 -3.56 9.10 -9.27
N LEU A 147 -4.46 8.13 -9.04
CA LEU A 147 -4.96 7.23 -10.10
C LEU A 147 -5.56 7.99 -11.28
N ARG A 148 -6.33 9.05 -11.00
CA ARG A 148 -6.88 9.95 -12.01
C ARG A 148 -5.78 10.75 -12.71
N ALA A 149 -4.81 11.28 -11.96
CA ALA A 149 -3.70 12.07 -12.49
C ALA A 149 -2.86 11.30 -13.51
N ILE A 150 -2.64 10.00 -13.29
CA ILE A 150 -1.88 9.14 -14.21
C ILE A 150 -2.78 8.38 -15.21
N ASN A 151 -4.09 8.67 -15.23
CA ASN A 151 -5.07 8.05 -16.13
C ASN A 151 -5.03 6.50 -16.04
N LEU A 152 -4.86 5.99 -14.82
CA LEU A 152 -4.99 4.57 -14.51
C LEU A 152 -6.43 4.23 -14.07
N TRP A 153 -7.30 5.23 -13.93
CA TRP A 153 -8.74 5.07 -13.67
C TRP A 153 -9.59 6.06 -14.48
N PRO A 154 -10.70 5.62 -15.12
CA PRO A 154 -11.04 4.21 -15.38
C PRO A 154 -10.10 3.59 -16.44
N ALA A 155 -10.03 2.26 -16.52
CA ALA A 155 -9.23 1.61 -17.55
C ALA A 155 -9.70 2.06 -18.94
N GLN A 156 -8.79 2.56 -19.77
CA GLN A 156 -9.15 3.01 -21.12
C GLN A 156 -9.74 1.85 -21.94
N SER A 157 -10.75 2.14 -22.76
CA SER A 157 -11.52 1.22 -23.60
C SER A 157 -10.71 0.41 -24.63
N ALA A 158 -9.38 0.54 -24.64
CA ALA A 158 -8.46 -0.15 -25.54
C ALA A 158 -8.03 -1.54 -25.03
N HIS A 159 -8.35 -1.92 -23.79
CA HIS A 159 -8.08 -3.27 -23.31
C HIS A 159 -9.15 -4.25 -23.78
N GLU A 160 -8.74 -5.37 -24.39
CA GLU A 160 -9.63 -6.49 -24.73
C GLU A 160 -10.33 -7.07 -23.48
N THR A 161 -9.67 -6.96 -22.31
CA THR A 161 -10.23 -7.31 -21.00
C THR A 161 -9.90 -6.23 -19.99
N GLN A 162 -10.93 -5.69 -19.31
CA GLN A 162 -10.76 -4.70 -18.26
C GLN A 162 -9.97 -5.30 -17.07
N PRO A 163 -8.84 -4.69 -16.66
CA PRO A 163 -8.05 -5.19 -15.55
C PRO A 163 -8.80 -5.05 -14.22
N PHE A 164 -8.47 -5.89 -13.24
CA PHE A 164 -8.94 -5.70 -11.86
C PHE A 164 -7.98 -4.81 -11.05
N TYR A 165 -8.47 -4.22 -9.96
CA TYR A 165 -7.71 -3.37 -9.05
C TYR A 165 -7.72 -3.98 -7.64
N LEU A 166 -6.56 -4.26 -7.07
CA LEU A 166 -6.45 -4.78 -5.71
C LEU A 166 -5.61 -3.82 -4.87
N PHE A 167 -6.24 -3.18 -3.89
CA PHE A 167 -5.54 -2.32 -2.94
C PHE A 167 -5.15 -3.12 -1.71
N ILE A 168 -3.88 -3.03 -1.33
CA ILE A 168 -3.26 -3.78 -0.24
C ILE A 168 -2.66 -2.77 0.72
N GLY A 169 -3.29 -2.62 1.89
CA GLY A 169 -2.93 -1.61 2.87
C GLY A 169 -2.44 -2.24 4.16
N HIS A 170 -1.32 -1.75 4.70
CA HIS A 170 -0.84 -2.15 6.03
C HIS A 170 -1.09 -1.05 7.07
N SER A 171 -1.43 -1.43 8.29
CA SER A 171 -1.56 -0.49 9.42
C SER A 171 -2.53 0.64 9.12
N MET A 172 -2.08 1.89 9.19
CA MET A 172 -2.85 3.08 8.79
C MET A 172 -3.42 2.98 7.37
N SER A 173 -2.65 2.51 6.39
CA SER A 173 -3.17 2.30 5.03
C SER A 173 -4.18 1.16 4.97
N GLY A 174 -4.06 0.16 5.84
CA GLY A 174 -5.09 -0.87 6.01
C GLY A 174 -6.41 -0.28 6.51
N ALA A 175 -6.34 0.66 7.46
CA ALA A 175 -7.51 1.42 7.93
C ALA A 175 -8.07 2.32 6.81
N ALA A 176 -7.22 2.96 6.01
CA ALA A 176 -7.62 3.82 4.89
C ALA A 176 -8.54 3.11 3.89
N LEU A 177 -8.32 1.81 3.65
CA LEU A 177 -9.17 1.02 2.75
C LEU A 177 -10.64 0.96 3.19
N PHE A 178 -10.94 1.08 4.48
CA PHE A 178 -12.32 1.10 4.99
C PHE A 178 -13.06 2.40 4.63
N PHE A 179 -12.33 3.47 4.34
CA PHE A 179 -12.88 4.79 3.99
C PHE A 179 -12.89 5.04 2.48
N LYS A 180 -12.54 4.03 1.66
CA LYS A 180 -12.54 4.22 0.22
C LYS A 180 -13.95 4.44 -0.31
N ASP A 181 -14.14 5.57 -0.99
CA ASP A 181 -15.33 5.79 -1.80
C ASP A 181 -15.29 4.90 -3.05
N ILE A 182 -16.38 4.16 -3.25
CA ILE A 182 -16.58 3.26 -4.38
C ILE A 182 -17.48 3.86 -5.46
N THR A 183 -17.92 5.11 -5.31
CA THR A 183 -18.63 5.84 -6.36
C THR A 183 -17.76 5.91 -7.63
N GLY A 184 -18.32 5.48 -8.76
CA GLY A 184 -17.62 5.35 -10.04
C GLY A 184 -16.85 4.03 -10.22
N TRP A 185 -16.88 3.12 -9.24
CA TRP A 185 -16.27 1.78 -9.34
C TRP A 185 -17.29 0.68 -9.65
N GLU A 186 -18.54 1.03 -9.93
CA GLU A 186 -19.68 0.09 -10.05
C GLU A 186 -19.45 -0.95 -11.16
N ASN A 187 -18.77 -0.53 -12.24
CA ASN A 187 -18.44 -1.38 -13.38
C ASN A 187 -17.01 -1.94 -13.33
N GLU A 188 -16.24 -1.64 -12.28
CA GLU A 188 -14.86 -2.08 -12.13
C GLU A 188 -14.76 -3.37 -11.31
N ASN A 189 -13.76 -4.19 -11.63
CA ASN A 189 -13.38 -5.31 -10.78
C ASN A 189 -12.37 -4.80 -9.76
N TYR A 190 -12.76 -4.70 -8.49
CA TYR A 190 -11.88 -4.19 -7.45
C TYR A 190 -11.95 -5.01 -6.17
N GLY A 191 -10.89 -4.96 -5.36
CA GLY A 191 -10.86 -5.56 -4.04
C GLY A 191 -9.92 -4.84 -3.08
N PHE A 192 -10.09 -5.15 -1.80
CA PHE A 192 -9.34 -4.56 -0.70
C PHE A 192 -8.75 -5.67 0.17
N TYR A 193 -7.47 -5.52 0.53
CA TYR A 193 -6.81 -6.42 1.44
C TYR A 193 -6.08 -5.62 2.52
N ALA A 194 -6.68 -5.54 3.71
CA ALA A 194 -6.08 -4.86 4.85
C ALA A 194 -5.23 -5.82 5.69
N LEU A 195 -3.98 -5.44 5.96
CA LEU A 195 -3.06 -6.16 6.83
C LEU A 195 -2.88 -5.35 8.11
N ALA A 196 -3.28 -5.94 9.24
CA ALA A 196 -3.25 -5.30 10.55
C ALA A 196 -3.77 -3.85 10.52
N PRO A 197 -5.01 -3.58 10.08
CA PRO A 197 -5.52 -2.22 9.95
C PRO A 197 -5.53 -1.49 11.29
N ALA A 198 -4.93 -0.31 11.35
CA ALA A 198 -4.94 0.57 12.53
C ALA A 198 -6.27 1.34 12.63
N LEU A 199 -7.38 0.61 12.70
CA LEU A 199 -8.74 1.12 12.74
C LEU A 199 -9.25 1.05 14.19
N PHE A 200 -9.31 2.20 14.87
CA PHE A 200 -9.55 2.25 16.32
C PHE A 200 -10.96 2.72 16.71
N CYS A 201 -11.93 2.69 15.80
CA CYS A 201 -13.24 3.32 16.01
C CYS A 201 -13.94 2.86 17.30
N ASN A 202 -13.80 1.57 17.65
CA ASN A 202 -14.35 0.96 18.87
C ASN A 202 -13.33 0.81 20.02
N ASP A 203 -12.07 1.26 19.87
CA ASP A 203 -11.03 1.15 20.89
C ASP A 203 -10.70 2.53 21.49
N SER A 204 -11.48 2.91 22.51
CA SER A 204 -11.30 4.20 23.20
C SER A 204 -9.92 4.36 23.85
N GLN A 205 -9.30 3.26 24.31
CA GLN A 205 -7.97 3.30 24.94
C GLN A 205 -6.90 3.62 23.91
N ARG A 206 -6.90 2.96 22.75
CA ARG A 206 -5.95 3.23 21.67
C ARG A 206 -6.16 4.60 21.07
N ARG A 207 -7.41 5.00 20.86
CA ARG A 207 -7.73 6.36 20.41
C ARG A 207 -7.15 7.42 21.35
N ALA A 208 -7.36 7.27 22.66
CA ALA A 208 -6.80 8.17 23.65
C ALA A 208 -5.26 8.14 23.63
N PHE A 209 -4.65 6.97 23.55
CA PHE A 209 -3.20 6.81 23.47
C PHE A 209 -2.60 7.55 22.25
N PHE A 210 -3.08 7.26 21.04
CA PHE A 210 -2.58 7.89 19.81
C PHE A 210 -2.89 9.39 19.78
N LYS A 211 -4.09 9.81 20.22
CA LYS A 211 -4.44 11.22 20.32
C LYS A 211 -3.49 11.98 21.25
N THR A 212 -3.23 11.44 22.44
CA THR A 212 -2.32 12.08 23.42
C THR A 212 -0.89 12.12 22.90
N MET A 213 -0.39 11.03 22.33
CA MET A 213 0.94 10.98 21.72
C MET A 213 1.10 12.04 20.61
N GLY A 214 0.10 12.18 19.75
CA GLY A 214 0.08 13.17 18.68
C GLY A 214 0.02 14.60 19.21
N LEU A 215 -0.86 14.89 20.19
CA LEU A 215 -0.96 16.22 20.81
C LEU A 215 0.33 16.64 21.49
N VAL A 216 1.00 15.73 22.22
CA VAL A 216 2.30 16.03 22.80
C VAL A 216 3.29 16.36 21.69
N GLY A 217 3.31 15.60 20.59
CA GLY A 217 4.20 15.84 19.47
C GLY A 217 3.97 17.19 18.76
N VAL A 218 2.72 17.53 18.43
CA VAL A 218 2.37 18.75 17.69
C VAL A 218 2.72 20.02 18.48
N ASN A 219 2.67 19.96 19.81
CA ASN A 219 2.95 21.11 20.68
C ASN A 219 4.45 21.27 21.04
N LEU A 220 5.33 20.38 20.59
CA LEU A 220 6.76 20.49 20.84
C LEU A 220 7.44 21.39 19.81
N PRO A 221 8.35 22.29 20.22
CA PRO A 221 9.05 23.18 19.29
C PRO A 221 9.93 22.39 18.28
N PRO A 222 10.04 22.85 17.02
CA PRO A 222 10.85 22.20 15.97
C PRO A 222 12.33 21.97 16.33
N SER A 223 12.86 22.75 17.28
CA SER A 223 14.22 22.61 17.82
C SER A 223 14.49 21.28 18.55
N LEU A 224 13.47 20.44 18.76
CA LEU A 224 13.58 19.16 19.48
C LEU A 224 13.80 17.93 18.57
N ASN A 225 14.29 18.13 17.35
CA ASN A 225 14.74 17.03 16.48
C ASN A 225 15.77 16.09 17.15
N ALA A 226 16.54 16.58 18.13
CA ALA A 226 17.43 15.74 18.94
C ALA A 226 16.67 14.72 19.82
N ILE A 227 15.53 15.12 20.38
CA ILE A 227 14.65 14.23 21.16
C ILE A 227 13.96 13.21 20.22
N LYS A 228 13.51 13.66 19.04
CA LYS A 228 12.98 12.77 17.99
C LYS A 228 13.95 11.62 17.70
N ASN A 229 15.21 11.95 17.43
CA ASN A 229 16.22 10.94 17.10
C ASN A 229 16.53 10.00 18.27
N SER A 230 16.44 10.48 19.51
CA SER A 230 16.62 9.65 20.71
C SER A 230 15.45 8.69 20.96
N LEU A 231 14.23 9.04 20.56
CA LEU A 231 13.02 8.22 20.76
C LEU A 231 12.79 7.20 19.63
N ALA A 232 13.34 7.46 18.44
CA ALA A 232 13.12 6.63 17.26
C ALA A 232 13.34 5.12 17.50
N PRO A 233 14.43 4.65 18.14
CA PRO A 233 14.66 3.23 18.34
C PRO A 233 13.57 2.54 19.17
N HIS A 234 13.09 3.21 20.22
CA HIS A 234 12.05 2.65 21.09
C HIS A 234 10.69 2.59 20.40
N VAL A 235 10.36 3.62 19.61
CA VAL A 235 9.16 3.62 18.77
C VAL A 235 9.23 2.45 17.79
N ILE A 236 10.36 2.23 17.11
CA ILE A 236 10.50 1.13 16.14
C ILE A 236 10.48 -0.24 16.81
N GLU A 237 11.02 -0.38 18.01
CA GLU A 237 10.92 -1.62 18.79
C GLU A 237 9.46 -1.97 19.12
N ILE A 238 8.64 -0.96 19.47
CA ILE A 238 7.21 -1.15 19.72
C ILE A 238 6.46 -1.49 18.43
N LEU A 239 6.78 -0.81 17.32
CA LEU A 239 6.08 -0.97 16.05
C LEU A 239 6.43 -2.27 15.31
N GLY A 240 7.68 -2.71 15.41
CA GLY A 240 8.27 -3.69 14.50
C GLY A 240 9.11 -4.76 15.17
N ASN A 241 8.85 -5.12 16.43
CA ASN A 241 9.66 -6.08 17.20
C ASN A 241 10.03 -7.36 16.41
N GLY A 242 9.05 -8.00 15.77
CA GLY A 242 9.22 -9.20 14.94
C GLY A 242 9.44 -8.94 13.45
N ALA A 243 9.43 -7.68 13.01
CA ALA A 243 9.71 -7.32 11.63
C ALA A 243 11.17 -7.63 11.25
N SER A 244 11.45 -7.75 9.95
CA SER A 244 12.81 -7.95 9.47
C SER A 244 13.71 -6.73 9.74
N PRO A 245 15.04 -6.89 9.77
CA PRO A 245 15.98 -5.77 9.87
C PRO A 245 15.79 -4.74 8.77
N VAL A 246 15.39 -5.17 7.56
CA VAL A 246 15.10 -4.27 6.43
C VAL A 246 13.95 -3.33 6.78
N VAL A 247 12.84 -3.88 7.30
CA VAL A 247 11.67 -3.09 7.70
C VAL A 247 11.99 -2.16 8.87
N LYS A 248 12.70 -2.66 9.90
CA LYS A 248 13.12 -1.86 11.06
C LYS A 248 13.99 -0.66 10.64
N ASN A 249 15.00 -0.91 9.80
CA ASN A 249 15.90 0.13 9.30
C ASN A 249 15.17 1.15 8.43
N GLU A 250 14.20 0.69 7.64
CA GLU A 250 13.40 1.59 6.83
C GLU A 250 12.54 2.52 7.69
N HIS A 251 11.89 1.99 8.72
CA HIS A 251 11.15 2.82 9.67
C HIS A 251 12.05 3.85 10.37
N LEU A 252 13.25 3.45 10.81
CA LEU A 252 14.22 4.38 11.40
C LEU A 252 14.60 5.49 10.42
N ARG A 253 14.87 5.13 9.16
CA ARG A 253 15.21 6.08 8.10
C ARG A 253 14.08 7.08 7.89
N ILE A 254 12.86 6.61 7.66
CA ILE A 254 11.70 7.48 7.41
C ILE A 254 11.40 8.36 8.63
N TYR A 255 11.36 7.78 9.83
CA TYR A 255 11.15 8.55 11.07
C TYR A 255 12.18 9.67 11.24
N SER A 256 13.45 9.40 10.92
CA SER A 256 14.52 10.40 11.02
C SER A 256 14.38 11.53 9.98
N GLN A 257 13.89 11.22 8.78
CA GLN A 257 13.82 12.15 7.65
C GLN A 257 12.52 12.96 7.60
N THR A 258 11.41 12.41 8.09
CA THR A 258 10.12 13.11 8.13
C THR A 258 10.10 14.18 9.22
N THR A 259 9.44 15.30 8.94
CA THR A 259 9.26 16.39 9.92
C THR A 259 8.50 15.88 11.14
N PHE A 260 8.85 16.41 12.31
CA PHE A 260 8.19 15.98 13.54
C PHE A 260 6.69 16.32 13.54
N GLY A 261 6.32 17.46 12.95
CA GLY A 261 4.93 17.87 12.74
C GLY A 261 4.12 16.83 11.98
N THR A 262 4.61 16.34 10.84
CA THR A 262 3.96 15.27 10.07
C THR A 262 3.85 13.98 10.87
N ILE A 263 4.92 13.53 11.53
CA ILE A 263 4.90 12.32 12.36
C ILE A 263 3.83 12.40 13.44
N ALA A 264 3.79 13.52 14.16
CA ALA A 264 2.87 13.75 15.27
C ALA A 264 1.42 13.93 14.80
N GLN A 265 1.20 14.69 13.72
CA GLN A 265 -0.13 14.92 13.20
C GLN A 265 -0.75 13.64 12.63
N VAL A 266 0.02 12.80 11.94
CA VAL A 266 -0.49 11.53 11.42
C VAL A 266 -0.92 10.60 12.57
N ILE A 267 -0.12 10.51 13.66
CA ILE A 267 -0.54 9.78 14.87
C ILE A 267 -1.82 10.39 15.45
N TYR A 268 -1.86 11.71 15.56
CA TYR A 268 -3.02 12.41 16.10
C TYR A 268 -4.28 12.08 15.29
N ALA A 269 -4.20 12.14 13.96
CA ALA A 269 -5.28 11.84 13.03
C ALA A 269 -5.84 10.41 13.23
N LEU A 270 -4.98 9.42 13.44
CA LEU A 270 -5.40 8.05 13.78
C LEU A 270 -6.19 7.98 15.10
N GLY A 271 -5.82 8.78 16.10
CA GLY A 271 -6.50 8.81 17.40
C GLY A 271 -7.84 9.56 17.39
N VAL A 272 -7.97 10.58 16.53
CA VAL A 272 -9.19 11.40 16.45
C VAL A 272 -10.20 10.92 15.43
N SER A 273 -9.80 10.11 14.45
CA SER A 273 -10.71 9.49 13.48
C SER A 273 -11.78 8.69 14.23
N ALA A 274 -12.96 9.30 14.39
CA ALA A 274 -14.09 8.75 15.15
C ALA A 274 -15.13 8.11 14.23
N ASP A 275 -15.05 8.42 12.93
CA ASP A 275 -16.08 8.03 11.99
C ASP A 275 -16.02 6.53 11.75
N MET A 276 -17.18 5.90 11.92
CA MET A 276 -17.36 4.53 11.48
C MET A 276 -17.37 4.51 9.94
N PRO A 277 -16.73 3.51 9.32
CA PRO A 277 -16.83 3.32 7.87
C PRO A 277 -18.30 3.30 7.42
N HIS A 278 -18.64 4.06 6.39
CA HIS A 278 -20.03 4.21 5.91
C HIS A 278 -20.49 3.10 4.94
N ARG A 279 -19.60 2.17 4.58
CA ARG A 279 -19.88 1.14 3.59
C ARG A 279 -20.67 -0.03 4.18
N THR A 280 -21.61 -0.56 3.40
CA THR A 280 -22.50 -1.66 3.81
C THR A 280 -22.20 -3.01 3.16
N ASP A 281 -21.51 -3.05 2.02
CA ASP A 281 -21.10 -4.29 1.35
C ASP A 281 -19.59 -4.51 1.47
N TRP A 282 -19.17 -5.55 2.18
CA TRP A 282 -17.75 -5.89 2.35
C TRP A 282 -17.29 -7.08 1.50
N SER A 283 -18.13 -7.64 0.63
CA SER A 283 -17.88 -8.91 -0.09
C SER A 283 -16.51 -8.99 -0.80
N ARG A 284 -16.01 -7.85 -1.29
CA ARG A 284 -14.69 -7.69 -1.95
C ARG A 284 -13.60 -7.16 -1.01
N PHE A 285 -13.70 -7.47 0.27
CA PHE A 285 -12.76 -7.04 1.31
C PHE A 285 -12.20 -8.27 2.03
N ARG A 286 -10.89 -8.26 2.29
CA ARG A 286 -10.17 -9.25 3.09
C ARG A 286 -9.35 -8.55 4.17
N VAL A 287 -9.25 -9.17 5.33
CA VAL A 287 -8.46 -8.67 6.47
C VAL A 287 -7.55 -9.78 6.97
N ALA A 288 -6.28 -9.46 7.22
CA ALA A 288 -5.34 -10.34 7.91
C ALA A 288 -4.78 -9.67 9.17
N LEU A 289 -4.80 -10.36 10.30
CA LEU A 289 -4.42 -9.86 11.62
C LEU A 289 -3.32 -10.71 12.24
N GLY A 290 -2.41 -10.08 13.00
CA GLY A 290 -1.44 -10.80 13.82
C GLY A 290 -2.02 -11.16 15.19
N HIS A 291 -1.91 -12.41 15.63
CA HIS A 291 -2.48 -12.83 16.93
C HIS A 291 -1.85 -12.15 18.15
N LYS A 292 -0.61 -11.65 18.02
CA LYS A 292 0.15 -10.93 19.06
C LYS A 292 0.31 -9.45 18.71
N ASP A 293 -0.52 -8.93 17.82
CA ASP A 293 -0.47 -7.54 17.43
C ASP A 293 -0.89 -6.62 18.60
N LYS A 294 0.11 -5.95 19.18
CA LYS A 294 -0.08 -5.02 20.29
C LYS A 294 -0.62 -3.66 19.83
N ILE A 295 -0.43 -3.31 18.57
CA ILE A 295 -0.81 -2.02 18.01
C ILE A 295 -2.31 -2.00 17.75
N VAL A 296 -2.85 -3.00 17.04
CA VAL A 296 -4.26 -2.97 16.62
C VAL A 296 -5.23 -3.62 17.60
N ASN A 297 -4.74 -4.47 18.51
CA ASN A 297 -5.56 -5.36 19.34
C ASN A 297 -6.40 -6.34 18.53
N LEU A 298 -6.07 -7.63 18.61
CA LEU A 298 -6.85 -8.64 17.92
C LEU A 298 -8.33 -8.62 18.36
N ALA A 299 -8.62 -8.61 19.66
CA ALA A 299 -9.99 -8.76 20.16
C ALA A 299 -10.87 -7.60 19.71
N ASN A 300 -10.45 -6.36 20.00
CA ASN A 300 -11.23 -5.18 19.62
C ASN A 300 -11.39 -5.06 18.10
N THR A 301 -10.36 -5.45 17.32
CA THR A 301 -10.48 -5.45 15.85
C THR A 301 -11.48 -6.50 15.36
N LEU A 302 -11.51 -7.69 15.96
CA LEU A 302 -12.49 -8.71 15.60
C LEU A 302 -13.93 -8.26 15.93
N ASP A 303 -14.14 -7.68 17.11
CA ASP A 303 -15.43 -7.13 17.52
C ASP A 303 -15.89 -6.04 16.53
N LEU A 304 -14.97 -5.16 16.11
CA LEU A 304 -15.26 -4.12 15.11
C LEU A 304 -15.65 -4.73 13.75
N LEU A 305 -14.92 -5.74 13.30
CA LEU A 305 -15.20 -6.39 12.02
C LEU A 305 -16.55 -7.11 12.03
N GLU A 306 -16.92 -7.73 13.16
CA GLU A 306 -18.25 -8.31 13.37
C GLU A 306 -19.34 -7.22 13.33
N GLU A 307 -19.15 -6.09 14.01
CA GLU A 307 -20.07 -4.94 13.95
C GLU A 307 -20.24 -4.40 12.52
N LEU A 308 -19.18 -4.47 11.71
CA LEU A 308 -19.19 -4.10 10.28
C LEU A 308 -19.77 -5.20 9.37
N ASN A 309 -20.22 -6.33 9.91
CA ASN A 309 -20.76 -7.50 9.19
C ASN A 309 -19.73 -8.23 8.31
N PHE A 310 -18.46 -8.29 8.72
CA PHE A 310 -17.50 -9.20 8.11
C PHE A 310 -17.81 -10.65 8.51
N THR A 311 -17.59 -11.58 7.56
CA THR A 311 -17.72 -13.02 7.77
C THR A 311 -16.36 -13.67 7.99
N SER A 312 -16.36 -14.88 8.57
CA SER A 312 -15.13 -15.60 8.90
C SER A 312 -14.24 -15.93 7.70
N ASP A 313 -14.79 -16.04 6.48
CA ASP A 313 -14.01 -16.26 5.25
C ASP A 313 -13.29 -14.99 4.76
N GLN A 314 -13.65 -13.81 5.30
CA GLN A 314 -13.02 -12.54 4.97
C GLN A 314 -11.89 -12.18 5.93
N VAL A 315 -11.83 -12.81 7.10
CA VAL A 315 -10.89 -12.47 8.17
C VAL A 315 -9.93 -13.63 8.43
N LYS A 316 -8.64 -13.34 8.42
CA LYS A 316 -7.57 -14.32 8.69
C LYS A 316 -6.73 -13.87 9.88
N VAL A 317 -6.49 -14.77 10.82
CA VAL A 317 -5.57 -14.54 11.94
C VAL A 317 -4.31 -15.35 11.72
N MET A 318 -3.16 -14.68 11.75
CA MET A 318 -1.84 -15.25 11.52
C MET A 318 -0.97 -15.22 12.78
N LEU A 319 -0.05 -16.17 12.88
CA LEU A 319 0.91 -16.24 13.98
C LEU A 319 2.01 -15.20 13.79
N GLY A 320 1.84 -14.02 14.36
CA GLY A 320 2.87 -13.00 14.45
C GLY A 320 2.38 -11.76 15.18
N ASP A 321 3.17 -10.70 15.07
CA ASP A 321 2.86 -9.36 15.55
C ASP A 321 2.31 -8.48 14.41
N HIS A 322 2.49 -7.16 14.50
CA HIS A 322 2.00 -6.19 13.52
C HIS A 322 2.62 -6.34 12.12
N TYR A 323 3.80 -6.95 12.03
CA TYR A 323 4.53 -7.20 10.78
C TYR A 323 4.64 -8.71 10.52
N PHE A 324 3.59 -9.47 10.82
CA PHE A 324 3.53 -10.92 10.66
C PHE A 324 3.92 -11.45 9.26
N PHE A 325 3.94 -10.59 8.24
CA PHE A 325 4.31 -10.90 6.85
C PHE A 325 5.76 -10.51 6.48
N SER A 326 6.45 -9.75 7.31
CA SER A 326 7.86 -9.36 7.11
C SER A 326 8.78 -10.45 7.64
N PHE A 327 9.77 -10.84 6.83
CA PHE A 327 10.65 -11.96 7.15
C PHE A 327 12.07 -11.71 6.69
N GLY A 328 13.02 -11.82 7.62
CA GLY A 328 14.45 -11.81 7.37
C GLY A 328 15.23 -12.46 8.52
N GLU A 329 16.52 -12.16 8.61
CA GLU A 329 17.35 -12.52 9.76
C GLU A 329 16.71 -11.99 11.04
N ASP A 330 16.69 -12.78 12.12
CA ASP A 330 16.04 -12.47 13.41
C ASP A 330 14.51 -12.32 13.43
N SER A 331 13.81 -12.48 12.31
CA SER A 331 12.34 -12.57 12.33
C SER A 331 11.88 -13.94 12.87
N PRO A 332 10.72 -14.01 13.55
CA PRO A 332 10.12 -15.29 13.93
C PRO A 332 9.93 -16.20 12.72
N ALA A 333 10.24 -17.49 12.87
CA ALA A 333 10.13 -18.46 11.77
C ALA A 333 8.72 -18.53 11.16
N SER A 334 7.68 -18.27 11.95
CA SER A 334 6.29 -18.22 11.47
C SER A 334 6.07 -17.12 10.44
N HIS A 335 6.84 -16.03 10.44
CA HIS A 335 6.66 -14.93 9.50
C HIS A 335 7.00 -15.34 8.06
N GLY A 336 7.97 -16.24 7.86
CA GLY A 336 8.26 -16.79 6.53
C GLY A 336 7.08 -17.60 5.98
N GLN A 337 6.42 -18.40 6.84
CA GLN A 337 5.22 -19.14 6.47
C GLN A 337 4.03 -18.22 6.21
N ASN A 338 3.82 -17.22 7.08
CA ASN A 338 2.78 -16.21 6.91
C ASN A 338 2.96 -15.43 5.59
N ARG A 339 4.19 -15.07 5.22
CA ARG A 339 4.48 -14.40 3.96
C ARG A 339 4.06 -15.25 2.76
N GLN A 340 4.41 -16.54 2.77
CA GLN A 340 4.01 -17.44 1.70
C GLN A 340 2.47 -17.60 1.66
N CYS A 341 1.85 -17.73 2.84
CA CYS A 341 0.40 -17.79 2.99
C CYS A 341 -0.30 -16.53 2.43
N LEU A 342 0.23 -15.35 2.73
CA LEU A 342 -0.26 -14.07 2.22
C LEU A 342 -0.13 -13.98 0.69
N ILE A 343 0.98 -14.45 0.12
CA ILE A 343 1.15 -14.50 -1.34
C ILE A 343 0.08 -15.38 -1.96
N ASP A 344 -0.14 -16.58 -1.42
CA ASP A 344 -1.11 -17.53 -1.96
C ASP A 344 -2.55 -16.98 -1.83
N ASP A 345 -2.87 -16.32 -0.72
CA ASP A 345 -4.16 -15.64 -0.51
C ASP A 345 -4.37 -14.49 -1.50
N ILE A 346 -3.37 -13.62 -1.69
CA ILE A 346 -3.44 -12.53 -2.67
C ILE A 346 -3.69 -13.10 -4.06
N GLN A 347 -2.95 -14.15 -4.45
CA GLN A 347 -3.15 -14.77 -5.76
C GLN A 347 -4.55 -15.39 -5.92
N LEU A 348 -5.07 -16.03 -4.88
CA LEU A 348 -6.44 -16.54 -4.88
C LEU A 348 -7.44 -15.40 -5.04
N PHE A 349 -7.24 -14.29 -4.33
CA PHE A 349 -8.13 -13.16 -4.40
C PHE A 349 -8.09 -12.48 -5.77
N CYS A 350 -6.90 -12.32 -6.37
CA CYS A 350 -6.74 -11.88 -7.76
C CYS A 350 -7.56 -12.74 -8.74
N ARG A 351 -7.55 -14.08 -8.59
CA ARG A 351 -8.36 -14.97 -9.44
C ARG A 351 -9.87 -14.79 -9.22
N GLN A 352 -10.29 -14.46 -8.00
CA GLN A 352 -11.70 -14.18 -7.71
C GLN A 352 -12.15 -12.88 -8.41
N LEU A 353 -11.30 -11.86 -8.39
CA LEU A 353 -11.54 -10.54 -9.00
C LEU A 353 -11.41 -10.53 -10.52
N ALA A 354 -10.61 -11.43 -11.11
CA ALA A 354 -10.41 -11.46 -12.56
C ALA A 354 -11.75 -11.63 -13.33
N PRO A 355 -11.92 -10.92 -14.47
CA PRO A 355 -13.11 -11.04 -15.31
C PRO A 355 -13.38 -12.50 -15.71
N LYS A 356 -14.66 -12.88 -15.88
CA LYS A 356 -15.05 -14.26 -16.22
C LYS A 356 -14.38 -14.79 -17.51
N ALA A 357 -14.08 -13.93 -18.49
CA ALA A 357 -13.38 -14.32 -19.72
C ALA A 357 -11.93 -14.77 -19.47
N ALA A 358 -11.22 -14.19 -18.50
CA ALA A 358 -9.84 -14.55 -18.14
C ALA A 358 -9.73 -15.87 -17.36
N LYS A 359 -10.84 -16.38 -16.81
CA LYS A 359 -10.86 -17.65 -16.05
C LYS A 359 -10.73 -18.89 -16.95
N VAL A 360 -10.95 -18.76 -18.26
CA VAL A 360 -10.89 -19.87 -19.22
C VAL A 360 -9.45 -20.16 -19.66
N ASP A 361 -8.61 -19.14 -19.86
CA ASP A 361 -7.21 -19.30 -20.31
C ASP A 361 -6.25 -19.82 -19.21
N GLN A 362 -6.55 -19.59 -17.93
CA GLN A 362 -5.71 -20.11 -16.83
C GLN A 362 -5.76 -21.64 -16.71
N ASN A 363 -6.82 -22.30 -17.22
CA ASN A 363 -6.88 -23.76 -17.30
C ASN A 363 -5.94 -24.33 -18.37
N HIS A 364 -5.58 -23.55 -19.40
CA HIS A 364 -4.59 -23.96 -20.40
C HIS A 364 -3.15 -23.85 -19.87
N TYR A 365 -2.83 -22.80 -19.12
CA TYR A 365 -1.49 -22.65 -18.51
C TYR A 365 -1.18 -23.69 -17.43
N ASN A 366 -2.18 -24.17 -16.69
CA ASN A 366 -1.98 -25.27 -15.72
C ASN A 366 -1.76 -26.64 -16.38
N ASN A 367 -2.12 -26.81 -17.66
CA ASN A 367 -1.83 -28.05 -18.40
C ASN A 367 -0.38 -28.12 -18.88
N GLU A 368 0.28 -27.00 -19.19
CA GLU A 368 1.71 -27.03 -19.58
C GLU A 368 2.65 -27.42 -18.43
N TYR A 369 2.25 -27.19 -17.17
CA TYR A 369 3.05 -27.62 -15.99
C TYR A 369 2.85 -29.09 -15.59
N ASN A 370 1.83 -29.78 -16.13
CA ASN A 370 1.60 -31.20 -15.85
C ASN A 370 2.18 -32.16 -16.90
N VAL A 371 2.72 -31.67 -18.02
CA VAL A 371 3.27 -32.51 -19.11
C VAL A 371 4.73 -32.96 -18.83
N HIS A 372 5.36 -32.52 -17.74
CA HIS A 372 6.71 -32.97 -17.35
C HIS A 372 6.76 -33.78 -16.05
N LYS A 373 5.64 -34.39 -15.65
CA LYS A 373 5.61 -35.45 -14.63
C LYS A 373 4.92 -36.70 -15.19
N VAL A 374 5.61 -37.40 -16.07
CA VAL A 374 5.42 -38.84 -16.31
C VAL A 374 6.80 -39.47 -16.42
#